data_AF-A0A7W7SKJ0-F1
#
_entry.id   AF-A0A7W7SKJ0-F1
#
_cell.length_a   1.000
_cell.length_b   1.000
_cell.length_c   1.000
_cell.angle_alpha   90.00
_cell.angle_beta   90.00
_cell.angle_gamma   90.00
#
_symmetry.space_group_name_H-M   'P 1'
#
loop_
_entity.id
_entity.type
_entity.pdbx_description
1 polymer ?
#
loop_
_entity_poly.entity_id
_entity_poly.type
_entity_poly.pdbx_seq_one_letter_code
_entity_poly.pdbx_strand_id
1 'polypeptide(L)' 'MTAELRAVRGLVVELHLPRDVGRPVVTDQAGNVVASGDGQGLRLRIPADGCYRLSFSSSPSSPPSPSSTNGEG' A
#
# COMPACT_ATOMS: atom_id res chain seq x y z
N MET A 1 6.20 -0.73 6.97
CA MET A 1 6.67 -2.11 6.68
C MET A 1 6.92 -2.24 5.19
N THR A 2 7.98 -2.94 4.78
CA THR A 2 8.32 -3.19 3.36
C THR A 2 8.64 -4.66 3.14
N ALA A 3 8.23 -5.21 2.00
CA ALA A 3 8.56 -6.55 1.55
C ALA A 3 9.14 -6.50 0.13
N GLU A 4 10.00 -7.46 -0.21
CA GLU A 4 10.56 -7.59 -1.56
C GLU A 4 9.77 -8.64 -2.34
N LEU A 5 9.46 -8.31 -3.60
CA LEU A 5 8.77 -9.20 -4.53
C LEU A 5 9.74 -9.53 -5.67
N ARG A 6 10.14 -10.79 -5.76
CA ARG A 6 10.93 -11.32 -6.88
C ARG A 6 10.17 -12.41 -7.59
N ALA A 7 10.09 -12.31 -8.92
CA ALA A 7 9.45 -13.31 -9.74
C ALA A 7 10.49 -14.06 -10.59
N VAL A 8 10.55 -15.38 -10.46
CA VAL A 8 11.40 -16.24 -11.31
C VAL A 8 10.79 -16.44 -12.70
N ARG A 9 9.48 -16.20 -12.84
CA ARG A 9 8.73 -16.22 -14.10
C ARG A 9 7.58 -15.23 -14.02
N GLY A 10 7.05 -14.82 -15.18
CA GLY A 10 5.91 -13.91 -15.23
C GLY A 10 4.72 -14.46 -14.44
N LEU A 11 4.20 -13.68 -13.49
CA LEU A 11 3.07 -14.09 -12.64
C LEU A 11 2.13 -12.92 -12.35
N VAL A 12 0.87 -13.25 -12.05
CA VAL A 12 -0.11 -12.29 -11.54
C VAL A 12 -0.21 -12.51 -10.04
N VAL A 13 0.00 -11.46 -9.27
CA VAL A 13 -0.21 -11.45 -7.82
C VAL A 13 -1.56 -10.81 -7.55
N GLU A 14 -2.31 -11.42 -6.65
CA GLU A 14 -3.49 -10.83 -6.04
C GLU A 14 -3.32 -10.89 -4.52
N LEU A 15 -3.29 -9.73 -3.89
CA LEU A 15 -3.19 -9.58 -2.44
C LEU A 15 -4.56 -9.15 -1.90
N HIS A 16 -5.07 -9.91 -0.94
CA HIS A 16 -6.14 -9.47 -0.07
C HIS A 16 -5.56 -8.98 1.24
N LEU A 17 -5.94 -7.78 1.63
CA LEU A 17 -5.41 -7.15 2.83
C LEU A 17 -6.49 -7.08 3.91
N PRO A 18 -6.13 -7.35 5.17
CA PRO A 18 -7.00 -7.02 6.29
C PRO A 18 -7.35 -5.54 6.24
N ARG A 19 -8.55 -5.20 6.73
CA ARG A 19 -8.88 -3.81 7.04
C ARG A 19 -7.81 -3.32 8.03
N ASP A 20 -7.36 -2.08 7.87
CA ASP A 20 -6.36 -1.39 8.72
C ASP A 20 -4.87 -1.55 8.38
N VAL A 21 -4.48 -2.33 7.37
CA VAL A 21 -3.05 -2.47 6.95
C VAL A 21 -2.56 -1.29 6.10
N GLY A 22 -3.47 -0.40 5.67
CA GLY A 22 -3.16 0.74 4.82
C GLY A 22 -3.20 0.39 3.31
N ARG A 23 -2.78 1.33 2.47
CA ARG A 23 -2.80 1.13 1.01
C ARG A 23 -1.48 0.53 0.54
N PRO A 24 -1.49 -0.65 -0.12
CA PRO A 24 -0.27 -1.23 -0.65
C PRO A 24 0.20 -0.42 -1.87
N VAL A 25 1.51 -0.22 -1.97
CA VAL A 25 2.17 0.44 -3.09
C VAL A 25 3.34 -0.42 -3.52
N VAL A 26 3.47 -0.65 -4.82
CA VAL A 26 4.57 -1.40 -5.40
C VAL A 26 5.42 -0.49 -6.26
N THR A 27 6.72 -0.48 -5.98
CA THR A 27 7.71 0.26 -6.74
C THR A 27 8.71 -0.66 -7.43
N ASP A 28 9.21 -0.24 -8.59
CA ASP A 28 10.38 -0.86 -9.21
C ASP A 28 11.69 -0.50 -8.45
N GLN A 29 12.83 -0.99 -8.96
CA GLN A 29 14.14 -0.69 -8.35
C GLN A 29 14.59 0.76 -8.50
N ALA A 30 14.07 1.48 -9.49
CA ALA A 30 14.31 2.91 -9.65
C ALA A 30 13.43 3.76 -8.70
N GLY A 31 12.49 3.12 -8.00
CA GLY A 31 11.57 3.77 -7.07
C GLY A 31 10.28 4.27 -7.73
N ASN A 32 10.03 3.95 -9.01
CA ASN A 32 8.81 4.35 -9.68
C ASN A 32 7.64 3.48 -9.21
N VAL A 33 6.48 4.09 -8.95
CA VAL A 33 5.27 3.35 -8.61
C VAL A 33 4.74 2.66 -9.86
N VAL A 34 4.64 1.34 -9.81
CA VAL A 34 4.12 0.51 -10.92
C VAL A 34 2.71 -0.01 -10.64
N ALA A 35 2.31 -0.09 -9.37
CA ALA A 35 0.96 -0.45 -8.98
C ALA A 35 0.64 0.08 -7.57
N SER A 36 -0.64 0.35 -7.31
CA SER A 36 -1.16 0.69 -5.98
C SER A 36 -2.51 0.03 -5.76
N GLY A 37 -2.78 -0.35 -4.52
CA GLY A 37 -4.05 -0.93 -4.12
C GLY A 37 -5.05 0.10 -3.61
N ASP A 38 -6.30 -0.31 -3.54
CA ASP A 38 -7.43 0.49 -3.08
C ASP A 38 -7.63 0.44 -1.56
N GLY A 39 -6.84 -0.38 -0.85
CA GLY A 39 -6.95 -0.62 0.59
C GLY A 39 -7.81 -1.83 0.97
N GLN A 40 -8.43 -2.51 -0.01
CA GLN A 40 -9.00 -3.86 0.16
C GLN A 40 -8.06 -4.92 -0.43
N GLY A 41 -7.34 -4.56 -1.50
CA GLY A 41 -6.37 -5.45 -2.11
C GLY A 41 -5.50 -4.78 -3.16
N LEU A 42 -4.70 -5.61 -3.83
CA LEU A 42 -3.84 -5.22 -4.94
C LEU A 42 -3.77 -6.36 -5.94
N ARG A 43 -3.97 -6.06 -7.22
CA ARG A 43 -3.72 -7.00 -8.32
C ARG A 43 -2.65 -6.43 -9.24
N LEU A 44 -1.58 -7.20 -9.48
CA LEU A 44 -0.43 -6.71 -10.24
C LEU A 44 0.22 -7.84 -11.04
N ARG A 45 0.75 -7.50 -12.22
CA ARG A 45 1.52 -8.44 -13.05
C ARG A 45 3.01 -8.17 -12.87
N ILE A 46 3.74 -9.18 -12.40
CA ILE A 46 5.18 -9.13 -12.21
C ILE A 46 5.83 -9.88 -13.39
N PRO A 47 6.64 -9.21 -14.24
CA PRO A 47 7.39 -9.88 -15.30
C PRO A 47 8.45 -10.82 -14.71
N ALA A 48 8.91 -11.78 -15.52
CA ALA A 48 10.02 -12.66 -15.15
C ALA A 48 11.26 -11.82 -14.84
N ASP A 49 12.04 -12.27 -13.85
CA ASP A 49 13.27 -11.65 -13.35
C ASP A 49 13.10 -10.24 -12.78
N GLY A 50 11.86 -9.81 -12.60
CA GLY A 50 11.53 -8.53 -12.00
C GLY A 50 11.74 -8.54 -10.49
N CYS A 51 12.31 -7.45 -9.98
CA CYS A 51 12.49 -7.19 -8.56
C CYS A 51 11.76 -5.89 -8.18
N TYR A 52 10.83 -6.00 -7.24
CA TYR A 52 9.94 -4.92 -6.83
C TYR A 52 9.89 -4.81 -5.31
N ARG A 53 9.53 -3.62 -4.82
CA ARG A 53 9.34 -3.37 -3.40
C ARG A 53 7.87 -3.08 -3.13
N LEU A 54 7.27 -3.90 -2.26
CA LEU A 54 5.95 -3.67 -1.70
C LEU A 54 6.09 -2.87 -0.41
N SER A 55 5.38 -1.76 -0.31
CA SER A 55 5.24 -0.96 0.90
C SER A 55 3.76 -0.70 1.20
N PHE A 56 3.46 -0.30 2.42
CA PHE A 56 2.12 0.08 2.84
C PHE A 56 2.14 1.52 3.32
N SER A 57 1.37 2.39 2.68
CA SER A 57 1.13 3.71 3.24
C SER A 57 0.00 3.62 4.25
N SER A 58 0.27 4.07 5.47
CA SER A 58 -0.81 4.44 6.38
C SER A 58 -1.61 5.53 5.69
N SER A 59 -2.84 5.23 5.27
CA SER A 59 -3.78 6.30 4.93
C SER A 59 -3.82 7.21 6.16
N PRO A 60 -3.74 8.55 6.02
CA PRO A 60 -3.82 9.42 7.18
C PRO A 60 -5.16 9.12 7.85
N SER A 61 -5.10 8.51 9.04
CA SER A 61 -6.22 8.47 9.96
C SER A 61 -6.75 9.89 10.03
N SER A 62 -8.03 10.09 9.69
CA SER A 62 -8.69 11.39 9.74
C SER A 62 -8.19 12.20 10.94
N PRO A 63 -7.82 13.48 10.78
CA PRO A 63 -7.39 14.27 11.91
C PRO A 63 -8.45 14.20 13.02
N PRO A 64 -8.05 14.16 14.31
CA PRO A 64 -9.02 14.14 15.40
C PRO A 64 -9.98 15.32 15.21
N SER A 65 -11.29 15.06 15.27
CA SER A 65 -12.30 16.11 15.22
C SER A 65 -11.94 17.19 16.25
N PRO A 66 -11.96 18.49 15.91
CA PRO A 66 -11.66 19.52 16.89
C PRO A 66 -12.67 19.38 18.04
N SER A 67 -12.17 19.13 19.24
CA SER A 67 -12.97 19.16 20.46
C SER A 67 -13.56 20.56 20.57
N SER A 68 -14.86 20.71 20.30
CA SER A 68 -15.60 21.92 20.59
C SER A 68 -15.63 22.11 22.11
N THR A 69 -14.66 22.85 22.65
CA THR A 69 -14.74 23.40 24.00
C THR A 69 -15.64 24.64 23.95
N ASN A 70 -16.95 24.42 23.93
CA ASN A 70 -17.87 25.45 24.40
C ASN A 70 -17.81 25.43 25.93
N GLY A 71 -16.94 26.27 26.48
CA GLY A 71 -16.90 26.60 27.89
C GLY A 71 -17.28 28.06 28.03
N GLU A 72 -18.57 28.32 28.23
CA GLU A 72 -19.08 29.55 28.82
C GLU A 72 -18.46 29.75 30.21
N GLY A 73 -18.16 31.01 30.55
CA GLY A 73 -17.64 31.44 31.86
C GLY A 73 -17.04 32.82 31.83
#